data_AF-A0AAW8RRA5-F1
#
_entry.id   AF-A0AAW8RRA5-F1
#
_cell.length_a   1.000
_cell.length_b   1.000
_cell.length_c   1.000
_cell.angle_alpha   90.00
_cell.angle_beta   90.00
_cell.angle_gamma   90.00
#
_symmetry.space_group_name_H-M   'P 1'
#
loop_
_entity.id
_entity.type
_entity.pdbx_description
1 polymer ?
#
loop_
_entity_poly.entity_id
_entity_poly.type
_entity_poly.pdbx_seq_one_letter_code
_entity_poly.pdbx_strand_id
1 'polypeptide(L)'
;MKNWTTKEIQYLKKNALLAETNEVLNIADMARKLNRTAQSVQSKVYYLQRSEELPRIDRSKSFDIAGKPWSKKEDKRLIAMKKNGSTHAEIAEHLGRTENSVVSRVHRLKNSGKVKNIRNRWADEEIQLILDHVKFDSNGFVCNYDELARLVKKQLQQVYAKISRLRKEGVITEAPRQGTTSVKAKESMTRFNDARFAHVPKKKEGVQMNGPIVNQSDVSIESKQVSLILTTVIVSGQRTDQYFTQEGELIATKKEPTSSANEVSKNKLI
;
A
#
# COMPACT_ATOMS: atom_id res chain seq x y z
N MET A 1 -30.90 3.99 -33.78
CA MET A 1 -29.79 4.97 -33.89
C MET A 1 -30.14 5.99 -34.97
N LYS A 2 -29.97 7.29 -34.72
CA LYS A 2 -30.27 8.35 -35.70
C LYS A 2 -29.15 8.45 -36.74
N ASN A 3 -29.45 8.12 -37.99
CA ASN A 3 -28.49 8.20 -39.10
C ASN A 3 -28.01 9.64 -39.31
N TRP A 4 -26.78 9.79 -39.81
CA TRP A 4 -26.20 11.10 -40.15
C TRP A 4 -26.65 11.52 -41.54
N THR A 5 -27.23 12.70 -41.65
CA THR A 5 -27.61 13.26 -42.94
C THR A 5 -26.42 13.95 -43.61
N THR A 6 -26.45 14.06 -44.95
CA THR A 6 -25.40 14.74 -45.71
C THR A 6 -25.21 16.19 -45.28
N LYS A 7 -26.30 16.88 -44.92
CA LYS A 7 -26.27 18.27 -44.42
C LYS A 7 -25.56 18.38 -43.07
N GLU A 8 -25.84 17.47 -42.14
CA GLU A 8 -25.16 17.43 -40.83
C GLU A 8 -23.65 17.15 -41.01
N ILE A 9 -23.28 16.25 -41.92
CA ILE A 9 -21.88 15.95 -42.21
C ILE A 9 -21.16 17.15 -42.83
N GLN A 10 -21.77 17.83 -43.81
CA GLN A 10 -21.23 19.05 -44.41
C GLN A 10 -21.06 20.16 -43.36
N TYR A 11 -22.03 20.31 -42.45
CA TYR A 11 -21.93 21.27 -41.35
C TYR A 11 -20.72 20.99 -40.46
N LEU A 12 -20.49 19.72 -40.07
CA LEU A 12 -19.33 19.34 -39.26
C LEU A 12 -18.01 19.68 -39.97
N LYS A 13 -17.88 19.36 -41.26
CA LYS A 13 -16.64 19.64 -42.02
C LYS A 13 -16.32 21.13 -42.10
N LYS A 14 -17.35 21.96 -42.31
CA LYS A 14 -17.17 23.41 -42.48
C LYS A 14 -16.87 24.14 -41.17
N ASN A 15 -17.43 23.66 -40.05
CA ASN A 15 -17.37 24.38 -38.77
C ASN A 15 -16.43 23.73 -37.75
N ALA A 16 -15.73 22.65 -38.09
CA ALA A 16 -14.76 22.04 -37.20
C ALA A 16 -13.57 22.99 -36.96
N LEU A 17 -13.37 23.39 -35.72
CA LEU A 17 -12.18 24.14 -35.29
C LEU A 17 -11.09 23.16 -34.91
N LEU A 18 -10.03 23.11 -35.71
CA LEU A 18 -8.91 22.17 -35.55
C LEU A 18 -7.78 22.81 -34.75
N ALA A 19 -7.24 22.08 -33.77
CA ALA A 19 -5.97 22.40 -33.14
C ALA A 19 -4.78 22.01 -34.03
N GLU A 20 -3.55 22.33 -33.61
CA GLU A 20 -2.30 21.89 -34.27
C GLU A 20 -2.18 20.37 -34.43
N THR A 21 -2.82 19.62 -33.52
CA THR A 21 -2.92 18.16 -33.56
C THR A 21 -4.03 17.66 -34.47
N ASN A 22 -4.77 18.53 -35.15
CA ASN A 22 -6.03 18.25 -35.85
C ASN A 22 -7.16 17.71 -34.96
N GLU A 23 -7.07 17.91 -33.64
CA GLU A 23 -8.17 17.64 -32.74
C GLU A 23 -9.26 18.71 -32.89
N VAL A 24 -10.52 18.29 -32.93
CA VAL A 24 -11.66 19.22 -33.07
C VAL A 24 -12.01 19.76 -31.68
N LEU A 25 -11.82 21.06 -31.46
CA LEU A 25 -11.99 21.70 -30.16
C LEU A 25 -13.46 22.02 -29.85
N ASN A 26 -14.26 22.33 -30.87
CA ASN A 26 -15.63 22.85 -30.71
C ASN A 26 -16.74 21.77 -30.81
N ILE A 27 -16.45 20.55 -30.36
CA ILE A 27 -17.41 19.42 -30.41
C ILE A 27 -18.71 19.75 -29.68
N ALA A 28 -18.63 20.40 -28.52
CA ALA A 28 -19.80 20.75 -27.70
C ALA A 28 -20.74 21.74 -28.42
N ASP A 29 -20.20 22.72 -29.13
CA ASP A 29 -20.99 23.70 -29.86
C ASP A 29 -21.67 23.10 -31.09
N MET A 30 -20.96 22.25 -31.82
CA MET A 30 -21.54 21.50 -32.93
C MET A 30 -22.64 20.54 -32.45
N ALA A 31 -22.46 19.89 -31.30
CA ALA A 31 -23.46 19.02 -30.68
C ALA A 31 -24.75 19.79 -30.35
N ARG A 32 -24.61 20.98 -29.73
CA ARG A 32 -25.74 21.87 -29.43
C ARG A 32 -26.49 22.30 -30.69
N LYS A 33 -25.77 22.68 -31.76
CA LYS A 33 -26.39 23.12 -33.02
C LYS A 33 -27.11 22.01 -33.77
N LEU A 34 -26.56 20.79 -33.75
CA LEU A 34 -27.12 19.63 -34.45
C LEU A 34 -28.17 18.87 -33.62
N ASN A 35 -28.43 19.31 -32.38
CA ASN A 35 -29.27 18.65 -31.39
C ASN A 35 -28.89 17.16 -31.22
N ARG A 36 -27.58 16.92 -31.05
CA ARG A 36 -26.98 15.59 -30.84
C ARG A 36 -26.13 15.62 -29.57
N THR A 37 -25.82 14.44 -29.03
CA THR A 37 -24.88 14.34 -27.91
C THR A 37 -23.45 14.61 -28.38
N ALA A 38 -22.63 15.21 -27.51
CA ALA A 38 -21.21 15.45 -27.78
C ALA A 38 -20.48 14.16 -28.19
N GLN A 39 -20.79 13.04 -27.52
CA GLN A 39 -20.26 11.73 -27.85
C GLN A 39 -20.61 11.29 -29.29
N SER A 40 -21.85 11.54 -29.75
CA SER A 40 -22.25 11.19 -31.11
C SER A 40 -21.46 11.98 -32.15
N VAL A 41 -21.26 13.28 -31.90
CA VAL A 41 -20.45 14.15 -32.76
C VAL A 41 -18.99 13.71 -32.75
N GLN A 42 -18.42 13.43 -31.57
CA GLN A 42 -17.04 12.96 -31.43
C GLN A 42 -16.80 11.67 -32.21
N SER A 43 -17.71 10.68 -32.07
CA SER A 43 -17.64 9.44 -32.83
C SER A 43 -17.71 9.69 -34.34
N LYS A 44 -18.57 10.60 -34.79
CA LYS A 44 -18.67 10.92 -36.22
C LYS A 44 -17.42 11.61 -36.74
N VAL A 45 -16.86 12.57 -36.00
CA VAL A 45 -15.59 13.22 -36.30
C VAL A 45 -14.47 12.18 -36.42
N TYR A 46 -14.37 11.25 -35.48
CA TYR A 46 -13.40 10.16 -35.53
C TYR A 46 -13.50 9.35 -36.84
N TYR A 47 -14.71 8.99 -37.27
CA TYR A 47 -14.91 8.28 -38.54
C TYR A 47 -14.53 9.14 -39.76
N LEU A 48 -14.85 10.44 -39.76
CA LEU A 48 -14.48 11.35 -40.84
C LEU A 48 -12.97 11.53 -40.95
N GLN A 49 -12.27 11.55 -39.81
CA GLN A 49 -10.81 11.59 -39.78
C GLN A 49 -10.21 10.28 -40.29
N ARG A 50 -10.84 9.14 -39.98
CA ARG A 50 -10.43 7.82 -40.48
C ARG A 50 -10.70 7.63 -41.97
N SER A 51 -11.78 8.21 -42.51
CA SER A 51 -12.12 8.22 -43.93
C SER A 51 -11.41 9.32 -44.73
N GLU A 52 -10.50 10.08 -44.10
CA GLU A 52 -9.72 11.17 -44.71
C GLU A 52 -10.56 12.35 -45.23
N GLU A 53 -11.84 12.39 -44.85
CA GLU A 53 -12.73 13.53 -45.07
C GLU A 53 -12.44 14.70 -44.11
N LEU A 54 -11.70 14.42 -43.03
CA LEU A 54 -11.09 15.39 -42.13
C LEU A 54 -9.62 15.00 -41.86
N PRO A 55 -8.74 15.95 -41.50
CA PRO A 55 -7.35 15.65 -41.20
C PRO A 55 -7.24 14.70 -40.00
N ARG A 56 -6.35 13.70 -40.10
CA ARG A 56 -6.09 12.75 -39.01
C ARG A 56 -5.40 13.43 -37.83
N ILE A 57 -5.74 12.98 -36.62
CA ILE A 57 -5.14 13.49 -35.39
C ILE A 57 -3.65 13.12 -35.34
N ASP A 58 -2.79 14.13 -35.25
CA ASP A 58 -1.35 13.99 -35.06
C ASP A 58 -0.96 14.38 -33.63
N ARG A 59 -0.90 13.38 -32.74
CA ARG A 59 -0.52 13.58 -31.34
C ARG A 59 0.97 13.92 -31.15
N SER A 60 1.80 13.82 -32.19
CA SER A 60 3.21 14.20 -32.07
C SER A 60 3.39 15.71 -31.90
N LYS A 61 2.46 16.49 -32.46
CA LYS A 61 2.37 17.95 -32.36
C LYS A 61 1.63 18.44 -31.10
N SER A 62 1.23 17.52 -30.22
CA SER A 62 0.58 17.86 -28.97
C SER A 62 1.50 18.72 -28.10
N PHE A 63 0.95 19.82 -27.60
CA PHE A 63 1.56 20.64 -26.57
C PHE A 63 1.62 19.85 -25.25
N ASP A 64 0.53 19.13 -24.93
CA ASP A 64 0.47 18.30 -23.75
C ASP A 64 1.38 17.07 -23.86
N ILE A 65 2.14 16.83 -22.79
CA ILE A 65 3.00 15.66 -22.63
C ILE A 65 2.16 14.38 -22.44
N ALA A 66 0.95 14.54 -21.87
CA ALA A 66 0.02 13.44 -21.64
C ALA A 66 -0.40 12.81 -22.97
N GLY A 67 -0.15 11.51 -23.14
CA GLY A 67 -0.51 10.79 -24.35
C GLY A 67 0.37 11.09 -25.58
N LYS A 68 1.40 11.93 -25.45
CA LYS A 68 2.38 12.19 -26.51
C LYS A 68 3.16 10.91 -26.86
N PRO A 69 3.20 10.49 -28.13
CA PRO A 69 3.98 9.33 -28.54
C PRO A 69 5.48 9.49 -28.22
N TRP A 70 6.17 8.37 -27.99
CA TRP A 70 7.63 8.37 -27.82
C TRP A 70 8.31 8.47 -29.18
N SER A 71 9.17 9.47 -29.36
CA SER A 71 9.99 9.62 -30.56
C SER A 71 11.23 8.72 -30.52
N LYS A 72 11.79 8.43 -31.69
CA LYS A 72 13.06 7.67 -31.81
C LYS A 72 14.22 8.38 -31.10
N LYS A 73 14.22 9.72 -31.08
CA LYS A 73 15.24 10.54 -30.40
C LYS A 73 15.15 10.39 -28.89
N GLU A 74 13.94 10.45 -28.33
CA GLU A 74 13.69 10.23 -26.90
C GLU A 74 14.10 8.81 -26.46
N ASP A 75 13.74 7.79 -27.24
CA ASP A 75 14.16 6.41 -26.97
C ASP A 75 15.69 6.29 -26.92
N LYS A 76 16.41 6.89 -27.89
CA LYS A 76 17.88 6.85 -27.93
C LYS A 76 18.47 7.51 -26.68
N ARG A 77 17.92 8.64 -26.25
CA ARG A 77 18.37 9.35 -25.04
C ARG A 77 18.08 8.55 -23.77
N LEU A 78 16.88 7.99 -23.65
CA LEU A 78 16.47 7.13 -22.53
C LEU A 78 17.40 5.91 -22.41
N ILE A 79 17.70 5.23 -23.53
CA ILE A 79 18.60 4.07 -23.54
C ILE A 79 20.01 4.46 -23.09
N ALA A 80 20.54 5.59 -23.58
CA ALA A 80 21.85 6.09 -23.18
C ALA A 80 21.91 6.40 -21.68
N MET A 81 20.91 7.12 -21.15
CA MET A 81 20.83 7.44 -19.72
C MET A 81 20.69 6.18 -18.86
N LYS A 82 19.89 5.20 -19.29
CA LYS A 82 19.80 3.91 -18.58
C LYS A 82 21.08 3.09 -18.61
N LYS A 83 21.84 3.15 -19.69
CA LYS A 83 23.17 2.51 -19.76
C LYS A 83 24.15 3.16 -18.78
N ASN A 84 24.02 4.47 -18.58
CA ASN A 84 24.83 5.25 -17.64
C ASN A 84 24.37 5.12 -16.17
N GLY A 85 23.32 4.34 -15.89
CA GLY A 85 22.83 4.10 -14.52
C GLY A 85 21.85 5.14 -13.97
N SER A 86 21.40 6.11 -14.77
CA SER A 86 20.46 7.15 -14.32
C SER A 86 19.15 6.57 -13.78
N THR A 87 18.63 7.20 -12.73
CA THR A 87 17.36 6.81 -12.11
C THR A 87 16.16 7.11 -13.02
N HIS A 88 14.97 6.57 -12.73
CA HIS A 88 13.79 6.88 -13.55
C HIS A 88 13.35 8.33 -13.39
N ALA A 89 13.52 8.90 -12.19
CA ALA A 89 13.23 10.30 -11.88
C ALA A 89 14.11 11.27 -12.67
N GLU A 90 15.44 11.07 -12.69
CA GLU A 90 16.38 11.90 -13.48
C GLU A 90 16.06 11.86 -14.98
N ILE A 91 15.69 10.67 -15.49
CA ILE A 91 15.33 10.50 -16.90
C ILE A 91 14.01 11.21 -17.20
N ALA A 92 13.05 11.17 -16.27
CA ALA A 92 11.78 11.85 -16.39
C ALA A 92 11.96 13.37 -16.45
N GLU A 93 12.76 13.93 -15.55
CA GLU A 93 13.11 15.35 -15.53
C GLU A 93 13.79 15.78 -16.83
N HIS A 94 14.83 15.04 -17.26
CA HIS A 94 15.57 15.37 -18.49
C HIS A 94 14.69 15.27 -19.75
N LEU A 95 13.72 14.36 -19.79
CA LEU A 95 12.84 14.18 -20.96
C LEU A 95 11.54 14.99 -20.88
N GLY A 96 11.32 15.73 -19.78
CA GLY A 96 10.05 16.42 -19.54
C GLY A 96 8.86 15.47 -19.53
N ARG A 97 9.03 14.25 -19.01
CA ARG A 97 7.98 13.23 -18.93
C ARG A 97 7.74 12.81 -17.49
N THR A 98 6.60 12.18 -17.23
CA THR A 98 6.33 11.61 -15.91
C THR A 98 7.18 10.36 -15.67
N GLU A 99 7.59 10.14 -14.43
CA GLU A 99 8.36 8.95 -14.03
C GLU A 99 7.65 7.65 -14.46
N ASN A 100 6.34 7.56 -14.25
CA ASN A 100 5.55 6.39 -14.64
C ASN A 100 5.58 6.12 -16.16
N SER A 101 5.60 7.18 -16.98
CA SER A 101 5.75 7.07 -18.43
C SER A 101 7.12 6.49 -18.80
N VAL A 102 8.19 6.93 -18.12
CA VAL A 102 9.54 6.40 -18.29
C VAL A 102 9.62 4.94 -17.87
N VAL A 103 9.08 4.57 -16.71
CA VAL A 103 9.04 3.19 -16.21
C VAL A 103 8.34 2.27 -17.22
N SER A 104 7.16 2.67 -17.68
CA SER A 104 6.38 1.94 -18.68
C SER A 104 7.15 1.78 -19.99
N ARG A 105 7.84 2.83 -20.43
CA ARG A 105 8.64 2.80 -21.66
C ARG A 105 9.85 1.90 -21.53
N VAL A 106 10.61 2.01 -20.44
CA VAL A 106 11.76 1.15 -20.12
C VAL A 106 11.34 -0.32 -20.13
N HIS A 107 10.19 -0.65 -19.54
CA HIS A 107 9.66 -2.01 -19.56
C HIS A 107 9.41 -2.52 -20.99
N ARG A 108 8.76 -1.72 -21.85
CA ARG A 108 8.56 -2.07 -23.28
C ARG A 108 9.88 -2.20 -24.04
N LEU A 109 10.86 -1.35 -23.75
CA LEU A 109 12.19 -1.42 -24.35
C LEU A 109 12.98 -2.66 -23.89
N LYS A 110 12.80 -3.09 -22.64
CA LYS A 110 13.36 -4.36 -22.14
C LYS A 110 12.71 -5.58 -22.82
N ASN A 111 11.38 -5.56 -23.00
CA ASN A 111 10.66 -6.67 -23.64
C ASN A 111 10.98 -6.77 -25.15
N SER A 112 11.28 -5.65 -25.80
CA SER A 112 11.76 -5.63 -27.19
C SER A 112 13.27 -5.85 -27.34
N GLY A 113 13.98 -6.17 -26.26
CA GLY A 113 15.42 -6.47 -26.28
C GLY A 113 16.36 -5.27 -26.48
N LYS A 114 15.82 -4.05 -26.63
CA LYS A 114 16.60 -2.82 -26.85
C LYS A 114 17.33 -2.32 -25.61
N VAL A 115 16.88 -2.72 -24.43
CA VAL A 115 17.54 -2.49 -23.15
C VAL A 115 17.81 -3.84 -22.51
N LYS A 116 19.03 -4.03 -21.99
CA LYS A 116 19.38 -5.27 -21.27
C LYS A 116 18.38 -5.52 -20.15
N ASN A 117 17.68 -6.64 -20.24
CA ASN A 117 16.86 -7.11 -19.15
C ASN A 117 17.78 -7.81 -18.16
N ILE A 118 18.18 -7.11 -17.11
CA ILE A 118 18.81 -7.75 -15.95
C ILE A 118 17.69 -8.51 -15.22
N ARG A 119 17.22 -9.60 -15.84
CA ARG A 119 16.45 -10.60 -15.10
C ARG A 119 17.44 -11.21 -14.14
N ASN A 120 17.10 -11.28 -12.86
CA ASN A 120 17.78 -12.16 -11.90
C ASN A 120 17.54 -13.60 -12.32
N ARG A 121 18.20 -14.03 -13.40
CA ARG A 121 18.27 -15.43 -13.78
C ARG A 121 19.22 -16.05 -12.77
N TRP A 122 18.70 -17.01 -12.04
CA TRP A 122 19.53 -17.90 -11.24
C TRP A 122 20.32 -18.76 -12.22
N ALA A 123 21.64 -18.69 -12.15
CA ALA A 123 22.49 -19.61 -12.89
C ALA A 123 22.41 -20.99 -12.24
N ASP A 124 22.62 -22.06 -13.01
CA ASP A 124 22.47 -23.42 -12.48
C ASP A 124 23.51 -23.71 -11.40
N GLU A 125 24.70 -23.12 -11.52
CA GLU A 125 25.76 -23.18 -10.50
C GLU A 125 25.32 -22.51 -9.18
N GLU A 126 24.63 -21.37 -9.27
CA GLU A 126 24.09 -20.67 -8.09
C GLU A 126 23.00 -21.49 -7.39
N ILE A 127 22.23 -22.27 -8.16
CA ILE A 127 21.20 -23.16 -7.62
C ILE A 127 21.86 -24.35 -6.92
N GLN A 128 22.86 -24.96 -7.55
CA GLN A 128 23.60 -26.08 -6.97
C GLN A 128 24.26 -25.67 -5.64
N LEU A 129 24.90 -24.50 -5.62
CA LEU A 129 25.48 -23.95 -4.41
C LEU A 129 24.48 -23.78 -3.26
N ILE A 130 23.23 -23.38 -3.56
CA ILE A 130 22.16 -23.32 -2.55
C ILE A 130 21.81 -24.71 -2.05
N LEU A 131 21.64 -25.68 -2.96
CA LEU A 131 21.24 -27.05 -2.59
C LEU A 131 22.31 -27.75 -1.75
N ASP A 132 23.59 -27.52 -2.04
CA ASP A 132 24.71 -28.14 -1.32
C ASP A 132 24.88 -27.58 0.10
N HIS A 133 24.57 -26.30 0.30
CA HIS A 133 24.86 -25.60 1.56
C HIS A 133 23.61 -25.29 2.40
N VAL A 134 22.40 -25.63 1.95
CA VAL A 134 21.18 -25.35 2.70
C VAL A 134 21.13 -26.19 3.98
N LYS A 135 20.88 -25.54 5.11
CA LYS A 135 20.73 -26.20 6.41
C LYS A 135 19.34 -25.91 6.98
N PHE A 136 18.69 -26.95 7.47
CA PHE A 136 17.37 -26.87 8.09
C PHE A 136 17.47 -26.99 9.61
N ASP A 137 16.59 -26.30 10.32
CA ASP A 137 16.39 -26.48 11.75
C ASP A 137 15.48 -27.69 12.03
N SER A 138 15.28 -28.01 13.31
CA SER A 138 14.42 -29.11 13.73
C SER A 138 12.96 -28.96 13.28
N ASN A 139 12.53 -27.75 12.90
CA ASN A 139 11.17 -27.45 12.43
C ASN A 139 11.08 -27.38 10.90
N GLY A 140 12.16 -27.68 10.16
CA GLY A 140 12.19 -27.66 8.70
C GLY A 140 12.33 -26.25 8.10
N PHE A 141 12.70 -25.25 8.88
CA PHE A 141 13.03 -23.91 8.37
C PHE A 141 14.51 -23.80 8.06
N VAL A 142 14.86 -23.09 6.99
CA VAL A 142 16.27 -22.83 6.66
C VAL A 142 16.86 -21.88 7.70
N CYS A 143 17.96 -22.28 8.34
CA CYS A 143 18.58 -21.52 9.43
C CYS A 143 19.73 -20.61 8.95
N ASN A 144 20.27 -20.85 7.75
CA ASN A 144 21.51 -20.24 7.25
C ASN A 144 21.32 -19.30 6.04
N TYR A 145 20.17 -18.62 5.93
CA TYR A 145 19.90 -17.68 4.81
C TYR A 145 20.99 -16.62 4.61
N ASP A 146 21.56 -16.10 5.68
CA ASP A 146 22.61 -15.06 5.62
C ASP A 146 23.89 -15.58 4.96
N GLU A 147 24.24 -16.85 5.20
CA GLU A 147 25.40 -17.50 4.60
C GLU A 147 25.17 -17.75 3.11
N LEU A 148 23.99 -18.28 2.76
CA LEU A 148 23.59 -18.53 1.37
C LEU A 148 23.59 -17.24 0.53
N ALA A 149 23.11 -16.13 1.12
CA ALA A 149 23.11 -14.82 0.48
C ALA A 149 24.52 -14.31 0.17
N ARG A 150 25.47 -14.48 1.10
CA ARG A 150 26.88 -14.13 0.89
C ARG A 150 27.53 -15.01 -0.18
N LEU A 151 27.22 -16.31 -0.14
CA LEU A 151 27.81 -17.30 -1.03
C LEU A 151 27.40 -17.08 -2.49
N VAL A 152 26.13 -16.79 -2.75
CA VAL A 152 25.61 -16.48 -4.09
C VAL A 152 25.77 -14.99 -4.45
N LYS A 153 26.27 -14.16 -3.52
CA LYS A 153 26.38 -12.70 -3.68
C LYS A 153 25.07 -12.03 -4.13
N LYS A 154 23.94 -12.54 -3.62
CA LYS A 154 22.59 -12.04 -3.91
C LYS A 154 21.91 -11.54 -2.65
N GLN A 155 20.90 -10.70 -2.83
CA GLN A 155 20.11 -10.16 -1.73
C GLN A 155 19.36 -11.28 -1.01
N LEU A 156 19.25 -11.16 0.31
CA LEU A 156 18.61 -12.15 1.18
C LEU A 156 17.21 -12.53 0.69
N GLN A 157 16.40 -11.53 0.31
CA GLN A 157 15.03 -11.74 -0.20
C GLN A 157 14.99 -12.55 -1.51
N GLN A 158 16.01 -12.44 -2.35
CA GLN A 158 16.09 -13.24 -3.58
C GLN A 158 16.32 -14.71 -3.24
N VAL A 159 17.17 -15.00 -2.26
CA VAL A 159 17.44 -16.36 -1.76
C VAL A 159 16.16 -16.96 -1.15
N TYR A 160 15.45 -16.21 -0.29
CA TYR A 160 14.14 -16.64 0.25
C TYR A 160 13.17 -17.04 -0.85
N ALA A 161 12.98 -16.16 -1.85
CA ALA A 161 12.08 -16.42 -2.96
C ALA A 161 12.50 -17.65 -3.79
N LYS A 162 13.81 -17.85 -3.99
CA LYS A 162 14.33 -19.00 -4.74
C LYS A 162 14.13 -20.31 -3.99
N ILE A 163 14.44 -20.37 -2.69
CA ILE A 163 14.23 -21.56 -1.86
C ILE A 163 12.74 -21.93 -1.78
N SER A 164 11.86 -20.93 -1.62
CA SER A 164 10.41 -21.16 -1.66
C SER A 164 9.96 -21.77 -2.99
N ARG A 165 10.52 -21.31 -4.11
CA ARG A 165 10.24 -21.88 -5.44
C ARG A 165 10.79 -23.31 -5.57
N LEU A 166 12.02 -23.57 -5.13
CA LEU A 166 12.62 -24.92 -5.15
C LEU A 166 11.82 -25.94 -4.33
N ARG A 167 11.19 -25.51 -3.22
CA ARG A 167 10.25 -26.33 -2.45
C ARG A 167 8.97 -26.65 -3.23
N LYS A 168 8.39 -25.66 -3.92
CA LYS A 168 7.20 -25.86 -4.76
C LYS A 168 7.48 -26.79 -5.95
N GLU A 169 8.70 -26.71 -6.49
CA GLU A 169 9.19 -27.58 -7.57
C GLU A 169 9.57 -28.99 -7.07
N GLY A 170 9.54 -29.24 -5.75
CA GLY A 170 9.85 -30.54 -5.16
C GLY A 170 11.33 -30.89 -5.08
N VAL A 171 12.23 -29.97 -5.45
CA VAL A 171 13.68 -30.16 -5.40
C VAL A 171 14.19 -30.17 -3.95
N ILE A 172 13.57 -29.36 -3.09
CA ILE A 172 13.81 -29.39 -1.64
C ILE A 172 12.64 -30.13 -0.98
N THR A 173 12.93 -31.30 -0.40
CA THR A 173 11.95 -32.18 0.26
C THR A 173 11.57 -31.69 1.66
N GLU A 174 12.47 -31.01 2.36
CA GLU A 174 12.26 -30.52 3.72
C GLU A 174 11.33 -29.30 3.76
N ALA A 175 10.10 -29.53 4.24
CA ALA A 175 9.06 -28.53 4.42
C ALA A 175 8.93 -28.10 5.89
N PRO A 176 8.64 -26.82 6.18
CA PRO A 176 8.41 -26.39 7.55
C PRO A 176 7.19 -27.08 8.17
N ARG A 177 7.32 -27.53 9.42
CA ARG A 177 6.20 -28.12 10.17
C ARG A 177 5.12 -27.07 10.41
N GLN A 178 3.87 -27.40 10.06
CA GLN A 178 2.73 -26.51 10.21
C GLN A 178 2.50 -26.14 11.69
N GLY A 179 2.09 -24.90 11.96
CA GLY A 179 1.86 -24.40 13.31
C GLY A 179 3.13 -24.15 14.13
N THR A 180 4.33 -24.32 13.55
CA THR A 180 5.61 -24.02 14.21
C THR A 180 6.26 -22.76 13.63
N THR A 181 7.29 -22.26 14.34
CA THR A 181 8.12 -21.14 13.89
C THR A 181 9.59 -21.57 13.84
N SER A 182 10.44 -20.81 13.16
CA SER A 182 11.88 -21.14 13.12
C SER A 182 12.50 -21.00 14.51
N VAL A 183 13.44 -21.89 14.80
CA VAL A 183 14.14 -21.92 16.10
C VAL A 183 14.86 -20.58 16.33
N LYS A 184 15.57 -20.09 15.30
CA LYS A 184 16.27 -18.80 15.31
C LYS A 184 15.33 -17.62 15.58
N ALA A 185 14.11 -17.63 15.04
CA ALA A 185 13.12 -16.58 15.31
C ALA A 185 12.62 -16.64 16.76
N LYS A 186 12.37 -17.85 17.28
CA LYS A 186 11.98 -18.05 18.68
C LYS A 186 13.06 -17.59 19.65
N GLU A 187 14.32 -17.94 19.40
CA GLU A 187 15.46 -17.48 20.20
C GLU A 187 15.61 -15.96 20.18
N SER A 188 15.48 -15.34 19.01
CA SER A 188 15.52 -13.88 18.89
C SER A 188 14.39 -13.21 19.68
N MET A 189 13.18 -13.77 19.63
CA MET A 189 12.04 -13.27 20.39
C MET A 189 12.28 -13.42 21.89
N THR A 190 12.76 -14.57 22.34
CA THR A 190 13.12 -14.82 23.75
C THR A 190 14.17 -13.82 24.22
N ARG A 191 15.26 -13.63 23.45
CA ARG A 191 16.31 -12.65 23.77
C ARG A 191 15.76 -11.23 23.88
N PHE A 192 14.88 -10.83 22.96
CA PHE A 192 14.23 -9.52 22.99
C PHE A 192 13.35 -9.37 24.25
N ASN A 193 12.54 -10.38 24.57
CA ASN A 193 11.69 -10.39 25.75
C ASN A 193 12.50 -10.37 27.05
N ASP A 194 13.54 -11.20 27.16
CA ASP A 194 14.44 -11.21 28.31
C ASP A 194 15.10 -9.84 28.52
N ALA A 195 15.56 -9.19 27.44
CA ALA A 195 16.11 -7.83 27.53
C ALA A 195 15.06 -6.79 27.96
N ARG A 196 13.85 -6.86 27.39
CA ARG A 196 12.75 -5.92 27.67
C ARG A 196 12.24 -6.06 29.11
N PHE A 197 12.09 -7.29 29.59
CA PHE A 197 11.52 -7.62 30.90
C PHE A 197 12.58 -7.92 31.97
N ALA A 198 13.87 -7.66 31.71
CA ALA A 198 14.96 -7.88 32.68
C ALA A 198 14.74 -7.20 34.04
N HIS A 199 14.02 -6.07 34.04
CA HIS A 199 13.71 -5.24 35.20
C HIS A 199 12.51 -5.76 36.00
N VAL A 200 11.70 -6.64 35.40
CA VAL A 200 10.55 -7.25 36.06
C VAL A 200 11.09 -8.43 36.87
N PRO A 201 10.92 -8.45 38.20
CA PRO A 201 11.39 -9.55 39.01
C PRO A 201 10.71 -10.84 38.53
N LYS A 202 11.51 -11.79 37.98
CA LYS A 202 11.01 -13.12 37.63
C LYS A 202 10.42 -13.72 38.90
N LYS A 203 9.11 -13.95 38.92
CA LYS A 203 8.42 -14.65 40.01
C LYS A 203 9.18 -15.97 40.20
N LYS A 204 9.74 -16.21 41.39
CA LYS A 204 10.54 -17.40 41.67
C LYS A 204 9.70 -18.65 41.33
N GLU A 205 10.04 -19.33 40.25
CA GLU A 205 9.48 -20.65 39.94
C GLU A 205 10.12 -21.65 40.89
N GLY A 206 9.40 -21.86 41.99
CA GLY A 206 9.70 -22.81 43.04
C GLY A 206 8.44 -23.07 43.86
N VAL A 207 7.30 -23.27 43.18
CA VAL A 207 6.14 -23.97 43.77
C VAL A 207 5.73 -25.02 42.76
N GLN A 208 6.17 -26.26 43.01
CA GLN A 208 5.52 -27.43 42.43
C GLN A 208 4.03 -27.33 42.79
N MET A 209 3.17 -27.21 41.79
CA MET A 209 1.72 -27.34 41.96
C MET A 209 1.39 -28.84 42.12
N ASN A 210 1.85 -29.43 43.23
CA ASN A 210 1.36 -30.69 43.77
C ASN A 210 0.53 -30.38 45.03
N GLY A 211 -0.44 -29.49 44.90
CA GLY A 211 -1.44 -29.21 45.92
C GLY A 211 -2.81 -29.62 45.38
N PRO A 212 -3.67 -30.29 46.17
CA PRO A 212 -5.00 -30.64 45.72
C PRO A 212 -5.74 -29.35 45.34
N ILE A 213 -6.59 -29.46 44.32
CA ILE A 213 -7.47 -28.38 43.84
C ILE A 213 -8.35 -27.94 45.03
N VAL A 214 -7.88 -26.94 45.78
CA VAL A 214 -8.69 -26.23 46.75
C VAL A 214 -9.46 -25.21 45.92
N ASN A 215 -10.74 -25.53 45.69
CA ASN A 215 -11.74 -24.58 45.26
C ASN A 215 -11.53 -23.27 46.03
N GLN A 216 -11.31 -22.18 45.30
CA GLN A 216 -11.32 -20.85 45.89
C GLN A 216 -12.63 -20.70 46.65
N SER A 217 -12.50 -20.55 47.96
CA SER A 217 -13.61 -20.36 48.88
C SER A 217 -14.43 -19.14 48.47
N ASP A 218 -15.75 -19.33 48.54
CA ASP A 218 -16.82 -18.40 48.18
C ASP A 218 -16.51 -16.93 48.49
N VAL A 219 -16.31 -16.14 47.44
CA VAL A 219 -16.45 -14.68 47.55
C VAL A 219 -17.95 -14.38 47.38
N SER A 220 -18.67 -14.20 48.48
CA SER A 220 -20.03 -13.69 48.44
C SER A 220 -20.00 -12.18 48.14
N ILE A 221 -20.32 -11.82 46.90
CA ILE A 221 -20.46 -10.42 46.49
C ILE A 221 -21.90 -9.99 46.78
N GLU A 222 -22.10 -9.29 47.89
CA GLU A 222 -23.38 -8.64 48.19
C GLU A 222 -23.35 -7.17 47.73
N SER A 223 -24.26 -6.83 46.82
CA SER A 223 -24.45 -5.46 46.36
C SER A 223 -25.64 -4.85 47.09
N LYS A 224 -25.43 -3.77 47.85
CA LYS A 224 -26.49 -3.02 48.53
C LYS A 224 -26.65 -1.65 47.88
N GLN A 225 -27.88 -1.27 47.53
CA GLN A 225 -28.19 0.07 47.07
C GLN A 225 -28.25 1.01 48.29
N VAL A 226 -27.45 2.08 48.27
CA VAL A 226 -27.40 3.08 49.34
C VAL A 226 -27.61 4.47 48.73
N SER A 227 -28.50 5.25 49.34
CA SER A 227 -28.74 6.65 48.96
C SER A 227 -27.68 7.53 49.59
N LEU A 228 -26.94 8.30 48.78
CA LEU A 228 -25.83 9.15 49.21
C LEU A 228 -26.15 10.63 48.98
N ILE A 229 -25.55 11.49 49.81
CA ILE A 229 -25.56 12.93 49.61
C ILE A 229 -24.30 13.29 48.82
N LEU A 230 -24.48 13.89 47.64
CA LEU A 230 -23.39 14.39 46.81
C LEU A 230 -23.22 15.90 47.04
N THR A 231 -22.05 16.30 47.52
CA THR A 231 -21.65 17.70 47.61
C THR A 231 -20.56 17.99 46.60
N THR A 232 -20.88 18.82 45.61
CA THR A 232 -19.91 19.28 44.60
C THR A 232 -19.42 20.67 44.98
N VAL A 233 -18.12 20.79 45.22
CA VAL A 233 -17.45 22.06 45.51
C VAL A 233 -16.59 22.43 44.31
N ILE A 234 -16.82 23.63 43.76
CA ILE A 234 -16.05 24.18 42.65
C ILE A 234 -15.32 25.43 43.15
N VAL A 235 -13.99 25.34 43.27
CA VAL A 235 -13.12 26.48 43.66
C VAL A 235 -11.99 26.59 42.64
N SER A 236 -11.78 27.79 42.10
CA SER A 236 -10.72 28.10 41.13
C SER A 236 -10.63 27.13 39.94
N GLY A 237 -11.78 26.65 39.45
CA GLY A 237 -11.85 25.74 38.29
C GLY A 237 -11.51 24.28 38.59
N GLN A 238 -11.31 23.90 39.85
CA GLN A 238 -11.18 22.50 40.27
C GLN A 238 -12.49 22.01 40.89
N ARG A 239 -13.05 20.94 40.33
CA ARG A 239 -14.26 20.30 40.83
C ARG A 239 -13.89 19.18 41.80
N THR A 240 -14.41 19.27 43.02
CA THR A 240 -14.30 18.23 44.03
C THR A 240 -15.70 17.72 44.37
N ASP A 241 -15.93 16.44 44.10
CA ASP A 241 -17.17 15.75 44.43
C ASP A 241 -16.96 14.92 45.70
N GLN A 242 -17.74 15.18 46.74
CA GLN A 242 -17.72 14.48 48.02
C GLN A 242 -19.01 13.70 48.20
N TYR A 243 -18.90 12.43 48.58
CA TYR A 243 -20.03 11.53 48.81
C TYR A 243 -20.17 11.23 50.29
N PHE A 244 -21.32 11.56 50.86
CA PHE A 244 -21.63 11.36 52.27
C PHE A 244 -22.77 10.36 52.47
N THR A 245 -22.75 9.66 53.60
CA THR A 245 -23.93 8.95 54.13
C THR A 245 -25.01 9.95 54.60
N GLN A 246 -26.22 9.48 54.88
CA GLN A 246 -27.28 10.35 55.43
C GLN A 246 -26.97 10.82 56.85
N GLU A 247 -26.13 10.08 57.56
CA GLU A 247 -25.63 10.38 58.90
C GLU A 247 -24.46 11.38 58.88
N GLY A 248 -23.99 11.79 57.69
CA GLY A 248 -22.97 12.82 57.51
C GLY A 248 -21.53 12.31 57.45
N GLU A 249 -21.31 10.99 57.33
CA GLU A 249 -19.96 10.42 57.21
C GLU A 249 -19.47 10.48 55.76
N LEU A 250 -18.24 10.96 55.56
CA LEU A 250 -17.61 11.06 54.25
C LEU A 250 -17.09 9.69 53.78
N ILE A 251 -17.65 9.17 52.68
CA ILE A 251 -17.29 7.85 52.13
C ILE A 251 -16.18 7.97 51.08
N ALA A 252 -16.26 8.96 50.20
CA ALA A 252 -15.33 9.11 49.10
C ALA A 252 -15.20 10.56 48.66
N THR A 253 -14.01 10.95 48.21
CA THR A 253 -13.76 12.25 47.57
C THR A 253 -13.14 12.01 46.20
N LYS A 254 -13.79 12.52 45.16
CA LYS A 254 -13.30 12.49 43.78
C LYS A 254 -12.88 13.89 43.37
N LYS A 255 -11.60 14.07 43.04
CA LYS A 255 -11.07 15.32 42.50
C LYS A 255 -10.86 15.14 41.01
N GLU A 256 -11.55 15.93 40.19
CA GLU A 256 -11.33 15.96 38.76
C GLU A 256 -10.64 17.28 38.38
N PRO A 257 -9.41 17.24 37.81
CA PRO A 257 -8.87 18.40 37.13
C PRO A 257 -9.71 18.64 35.88
N THR A 258 -10.26 19.84 35.73
CA THR A 258 -11.10 20.19 34.58
C THR A 258 -10.27 20.12 33.30
N SER A 259 -10.37 18.99 32.58
CA SER A 259 -9.93 18.86 31.19
C SER A 259 -10.86 19.73 30.35
N SER A 260 -10.32 20.82 29.82
CA SER A 260 -11.00 21.83 29.00
C SER A 260 -11.38 21.33 27.59
N ALA A 261 -11.89 20.11 27.48
CA ALA A 261 -12.34 19.53 26.22
C ALA A 261 -13.30 18.35 26.47
N ASN A 262 -14.55 18.63 26.82
CA ASN A 262 -15.73 17.79 26.50
C ASN A 262 -17.04 18.43 26.95
N GLU A 263 -17.29 19.68 26.53
CA GLU A 263 -18.65 20.24 26.53
C GLU A 263 -18.88 20.99 25.22
N VAL A 264 -19.16 20.25 24.14
CA VAL A 264 -20.01 20.77 23.06
C VAL A 264 -21.00 19.67 22.67
N SER A 265 -22.14 19.71 23.37
CA SER A 265 -23.49 19.61 22.83
C SER A 265 -23.84 18.37 21.98
N LYS A 266 -24.17 17.27 22.66
CA LYS A 266 -25.32 16.45 22.23
C LYS A 266 -26.58 17.05 22.84
N ASN A 267 -27.26 17.92 22.08
CA ASN A 267 -28.68 18.19 22.28
C ASN A 267 -29.26 18.72 20.97
N LYS A 268 -29.92 17.83 20.22
CA LYS A 268 -30.90 18.20 19.21
C LYS A 268 -31.91 17.06 19.07
N LEU A 269 -33.04 17.21 19.75
CA LEU A 269 -34.32 16.54 19.50
C LEU A 269 -35.37 17.30 20.34
N ILE A 270 -36.02 18.30 19.73
CA ILE A 270 -37.48 18.45 19.55
C ILE A 270 -37.66 19.24 18.27
#